data_AF-A0A5M4D9T7-F1
#
_entry.id   AF-A0A5M4D9T7-F1
#
_cell.length_a   1.000
_cell.length_b   1.000
_cell.length_c   1.000
_cell.angle_alpha   90.00
_cell.angle_beta   90.00
_cell.angle_gamma   90.00
#
_symmetry.space_group_name_H-M   'P 1'
#
loop_
_entity.id
_entity.type
_entity.pdbx_description
1 polymer ?
#
loop_
_entity_poly.entity_id
_entity_poly.type
_entity_poly.pdbx_seq_one_letter_code
_entity_poly.pdbx_strand_id
1 'polypeptide(L)'
;MEARFVTLESAGDQARASDGSVLARYLDGEHAPCPVCEYDLFKVNGSECPECGSPIQLGVVSPHACPGPWLLGVIAFALALGFDGVVLLLMFVPMLAQGVPAFSAAPQFWALYLMMWCLGGASATGLTLVLRRKRQWQSHPVKKQRRLGWMVFLGVGFGHALCAGSVVALLVL
;
A
#
# COMPACT_ATOMS: atom_id res chain seq x y z
N MET A 1 -24.41 -18.07 -39.03
CA MET A 1 -23.74 -18.10 -37.71
C MET A 1 -23.46 -16.65 -37.35
N GLU A 2 -24.45 -15.96 -36.78
CA GLU A 2 -24.36 -14.53 -36.47
C GLU A 2 -23.73 -14.35 -35.10
N ALA A 3 -22.56 -13.70 -35.07
CA ALA A 3 -21.91 -13.31 -33.83
C ALA A 3 -22.67 -12.13 -33.21
N ARG A 4 -23.45 -12.39 -32.15
CA ARG A 4 -24.05 -11.34 -31.32
C ARG A 4 -22.94 -10.59 -30.59
N PHE A 5 -22.63 -9.39 -31.07
CA PHE A 5 -21.92 -8.37 -30.31
C PHE A 5 -22.80 -7.96 -29.12
N VAL A 6 -22.56 -8.55 -27.96
CA VAL A 6 -23.05 -8.01 -26.68
C VAL A 6 -22.18 -6.79 -26.39
N THR A 7 -22.71 -5.60 -26.61
CA THR A 7 -22.06 -4.33 -26.28
C THR A 7 -21.81 -4.27 -24.78
N LEU A 8 -20.56 -4.09 -24.35
CA LEU A 8 -20.15 -4.02 -22.94
C LEU A 8 -20.95 -2.98 -22.12
N GLU A 9 -21.55 -1.99 -22.79
CA GLU A 9 -22.46 -1.00 -22.22
C GLU A 9 -23.72 -1.63 -21.59
N SER A 10 -24.32 -2.64 -22.22
CA SER A 10 -25.55 -3.26 -21.71
C SER A 10 -25.32 -4.13 -20.46
N ALA A 11 -24.09 -4.61 -20.27
CA ALA A 11 -23.71 -5.40 -19.08
C ALA A 11 -23.55 -4.50 -17.83
N GLY A 12 -23.05 -3.28 -18.01
CA GLY A 12 -22.93 -2.29 -16.93
C GLY A 12 -24.29 -1.81 -16.42
N ASP A 13 -25.24 -1.57 -17.32
CA ASP A 13 -26.58 -1.11 -16.95
C ASP A 13 -27.42 -2.20 -16.28
N GLN A 14 -27.29 -3.47 -16.68
CA GLN A 14 -27.95 -4.58 -15.98
C GLN A 14 -27.40 -4.80 -14.58
N ALA A 15 -26.07 -4.66 -14.38
CA ALA A 15 -25.47 -4.74 -13.05
C ALA A 15 -26.01 -3.64 -12.13
N ARG A 16 -26.04 -2.38 -12.60
CA ARG A 16 -26.58 -1.23 -11.87
C ARG A 16 -28.06 -1.38 -11.54
N ALA A 17 -28.87 -1.87 -12.46
CA ALA A 17 -30.30 -2.12 -12.23
C ALA A 17 -30.52 -3.23 -11.19
N SER A 18 -29.66 -4.27 -11.19
CA SER A 18 -29.72 -5.30 -10.15
C SER A 18 -29.34 -4.75 -8.77
N ASP A 19 -28.33 -3.86 -8.70
CA ASP A 19 -27.85 -3.26 -7.46
C ASP A 19 -28.92 -2.39 -6.79
N GLY A 20 -29.70 -1.64 -7.57
CA GLY A 20 -30.80 -0.82 -7.03
C GLY A 20 -31.87 -1.64 -6.31
N SER A 21 -32.21 -2.82 -6.84
CA SER A 21 -33.21 -3.72 -6.23
C SER A 21 -32.73 -4.34 -4.91
N VAL A 22 -31.42 -4.62 -4.80
CA VAL A 22 -30.81 -5.16 -3.59
C VAL A 22 -30.68 -4.08 -2.52
N LEU A 23 -30.30 -2.85 -2.92
CA LEU A 23 -30.25 -1.69 -2.03
C LEU A 23 -31.63 -1.38 -1.43
N ALA A 24 -32.67 -1.30 -2.25
CA ALA A 24 -34.03 -1.03 -1.79
C ALA A 24 -34.51 -2.12 -0.80
N ARG A 25 -34.23 -3.40 -1.09
CA ARG A 25 -34.56 -4.51 -0.17
C ARG A 25 -33.78 -4.43 1.15
N TYR A 26 -32.53 -3.99 1.13
CA TYR A 26 -31.73 -3.82 2.35
C TYR A 26 -32.28 -2.68 3.21
N LEU A 27 -32.62 -1.54 2.61
CA LEU A 27 -33.16 -0.35 3.29
C LEU A 27 -34.61 -0.51 3.76
N ASP A 28 -35.35 -1.50 3.27
CA ASP A 28 -36.71 -1.81 3.74
C ASP A 28 -36.72 -2.45 5.15
N GLY A 29 -35.59 -3.05 5.57
CA GLY A 29 -35.46 -3.74 6.85
C GLY A 29 -34.54 -3.06 7.88
N GLU A 30 -33.68 -2.12 7.45
CA GLU A 30 -32.62 -1.57 8.28
C GLU A 30 -32.61 -0.03 8.24
N HIS A 31 -32.43 0.61 9.40
CA HIS A 31 -32.17 2.04 9.50
C HIS A 31 -30.69 2.30 9.23
N ALA A 32 -30.38 3.12 8.22
CA ALA A 32 -29.01 3.46 7.85
C ALA A 32 -28.92 4.96 7.51
N PRO A 33 -28.08 5.75 8.22
CA PRO A 33 -27.95 7.18 7.92
C PRO A 33 -27.17 7.41 6.63
N CYS A 34 -27.55 8.44 5.89
CA CYS A 34 -26.81 8.91 4.72
C CYS A 34 -25.40 9.37 5.15
N PRO A 35 -24.31 8.96 4.46
CA PRO A 35 -22.95 9.32 4.84
C PRO A 35 -22.61 10.81 4.61
N VAL A 36 -23.47 11.55 3.90
CA VAL A 36 -23.24 12.98 3.57
C VAL A 36 -24.04 13.90 4.48
N CYS A 37 -25.34 13.62 4.67
CA CYS A 37 -26.25 14.50 5.42
C CYS A 37 -26.91 13.84 6.64
N GLU A 38 -26.56 12.59 6.96
CA GLU A 38 -27.10 11.81 8.09
C GLU A 38 -28.61 11.51 8.05
N TYR A 39 -29.33 11.89 6.97
CA TYR A 39 -30.73 11.53 6.78
C TYR A 39 -30.94 10.01 6.79
N ASP A 40 -31.97 9.54 7.48
CA ASP A 40 -32.30 8.11 7.59
C ASP A 40 -32.84 7.56 6.26
N LEU A 41 -32.13 6.59 5.69
CA LEU A 41 -32.43 6.01 4.39
C LEU A 41 -33.49 4.89 4.45
N PHE A 42 -34.15 4.71 5.60
CA PHE A 42 -35.22 3.72 5.76
C PHE A 42 -36.31 3.89 4.68
N LYS A 43 -36.59 2.81 3.95
CA LYS A 43 -37.60 2.75 2.85
C LYS A 43 -37.35 3.66 1.65
N VAL A 44 -36.11 4.10 1.42
CA VAL A 44 -35.76 4.82 0.18
C VAL A 44 -35.68 3.83 -0.99
N ASN A 45 -36.46 4.07 -2.04
CA ASN A 45 -36.54 3.21 -3.24
C ASN A 45 -35.62 3.62 -4.39
N GLY A 46 -34.80 4.66 -4.20
CA GLY A 46 -33.90 5.21 -5.22
C GLY A 46 -32.42 4.94 -4.93
N SER A 47 -31.57 5.16 -5.94
CA SER A 47 -30.11 5.16 -5.80
C SER A 47 -29.55 6.50 -5.34
N GLU A 48 -30.39 7.44 -4.89
CA GLU A 48 -30.01 8.79 -4.48
C GLU A 48 -30.72 9.15 -3.18
N CYS A 49 -30.05 9.93 -2.33
CA CYS A 49 -30.65 10.45 -1.11
C CYS A 49 -31.71 11.52 -1.45
N PRO A 50 -32.94 11.44 -0.91
CA PRO A 50 -33.99 12.42 -1.21
C PRO A 50 -33.70 13.83 -0.70
N GLU A 51 -32.83 13.98 0.31
CA GLU A 51 -32.49 15.29 0.87
C GLU A 51 -31.33 15.98 0.16
N CYS A 52 -30.21 15.26 -0.05
CA CYS A 52 -28.99 15.86 -0.60
C CYS A 52 -28.70 15.49 -2.05
N GLY A 53 -29.47 14.58 -2.65
CA GLY A 53 -29.24 14.06 -4.00
C GLY A 53 -27.97 13.23 -4.16
N SER A 54 -27.24 12.91 -3.07
CA SER A 54 -26.03 12.11 -3.15
C SER A 54 -26.36 10.68 -3.62
N PRO A 55 -25.61 10.13 -4.58
CA PRO A 55 -25.78 8.73 -4.97
C PRO A 55 -25.47 7.80 -3.79
N ILE A 56 -26.27 6.75 -3.64
CA ILE A 56 -26.16 5.72 -2.61
C ILE A 56 -25.88 4.40 -3.30
N GLN A 57 -24.86 3.68 -2.82
CA GLN A 57 -24.50 2.35 -3.31
C GLN A 57 -24.34 1.41 -2.12
N LEU A 58 -24.85 0.19 -2.26
CA LEU A 58 -24.66 -0.85 -1.26
C LEU A 58 -23.22 -1.38 -1.34
N GLY A 59 -22.43 -1.13 -0.30
CA GLY A 59 -21.07 -1.62 -0.18
C GLY A 59 -20.93 -2.61 0.96
N VAL A 60 -20.24 -3.73 0.72
CA VAL A 60 -19.84 -4.63 1.80
C VAL A 60 -18.53 -4.11 2.40
N VAL A 61 -18.63 -3.41 3.53
CA VAL A 61 -17.46 -2.98 4.29
C VAL A 61 -17.16 -4.02 5.36
N SER A 62 -15.95 -4.58 5.35
CA SER A 62 -15.51 -5.43 6.45
C SER A 62 -15.16 -4.54 7.66
N PRO A 63 -15.79 -4.74 8.83
CA PRO A 63 -15.42 -4.01 10.06
C PRO A 63 -13.97 -4.32 10.50
N HIS A 64 -13.32 -5.30 9.87
CA HIS A 64 -11.94 -5.69 10.12
C HIS A 64 -10.94 -5.15 9.08
N ALA A 65 -11.41 -4.38 8.09
CA ALA A 65 -10.54 -3.75 7.10
C ALA A 65 -9.86 -2.50 7.69
N CYS A 66 -8.84 -2.71 8.52
CA CYS A 66 -7.96 -1.65 8.99
C CYS A 66 -6.75 -1.50 8.05
N PRO A 67 -6.70 -0.51 7.14
CA PRO A 67 -5.56 -0.34 6.24
C PRO A 67 -4.28 0.10 6.98
N GLY A 68 -4.41 0.65 8.19
CA GLY A 68 -3.31 1.27 8.95
C GLY A 68 -2.05 0.40 9.11
N PRO A 69 -2.12 -0.82 9.67
CA PRO A 69 -0.93 -1.65 9.86
C PRO A 69 -0.25 -2.08 8.55
N TRP A 70 -1.02 -2.31 7.49
CA TRP A 70 -0.49 -2.59 6.16
C TRP A 70 0.26 -1.38 5.60
N LEU A 71 -0.35 -0.19 5.72
CA LEU A 71 0.28 1.06 5.29
C LEU A 71 1.57 1.34 6.07
N LEU A 72 1.64 1.02 7.37
CA LEU A 72 2.87 1.13 8.15
C LEU A 72 4.01 0.29 7.57
N GLY A 73 3.72 -0.93 7.11
CA GLY A 73 4.71 -1.78 6.44
C GLY A 73 5.17 -1.20 5.09
N VAL A 74 4.25 -0.61 4.31
CA VAL A 74 4.57 0.10 3.07
C VAL A 74 5.48 1.29 3.34
N ILE A 75 5.13 2.12 4.33
CA ILE A 75 5.91 3.30 4.74
C ILE A 75 7.32 2.88 5.21
N ALA A 76 7.44 1.81 6.00
CA ALA A 76 8.73 1.33 6.49
C ALA A 76 9.70 1.00 5.34
N PHE A 77 9.25 0.18 4.38
CA PHE A 77 10.09 -0.18 3.23
C PHE A 77 10.31 0.99 2.26
N ALA A 78 9.32 1.87 2.06
CA ALA A 78 9.47 3.03 1.19
C ALA A 78 10.47 4.04 1.75
N LEU A 79 10.47 4.29 3.06
CA LEU A 79 11.46 5.15 3.72
C LEU A 79 12.87 4.58 3.63
N ALA A 80 13.03 3.27 3.89
CA ALA A 80 14.31 2.59 3.75
C ALA A 80 14.84 2.65 2.31
N LEU A 81 14.01 2.26 1.34
CA LEU A 81 14.37 2.32 -0.08
C LEU A 81 14.70 3.73 -0.56
N GLY A 82 13.94 4.73 -0.12
CA GLY A 82 14.18 6.13 -0.45
C GLY A 82 15.52 6.63 0.11
N PHE A 83 15.84 6.27 1.34
CA PHE A 83 17.13 6.57 1.96
C PHE A 83 18.29 5.91 1.19
N ASP A 84 18.20 4.60 0.94
CA ASP A 84 19.24 3.84 0.21
C ASP A 84 19.44 4.42 -1.20
N GLY A 85 18.36 4.79 -1.89
CA GLY A 85 18.42 5.41 -3.21
C GLY A 85 19.13 6.76 -3.22
N VAL A 86 18.85 7.62 -2.22
CA VAL A 86 19.54 8.92 -2.10
C VAL A 86 21.03 8.73 -1.79
N VAL A 87 21.38 7.84 -0.86
CA VAL A 87 22.80 7.57 -0.53
C VAL A 87 23.54 6.99 -1.74
N LEU A 88 22.95 6.02 -2.45
CA LEU A 88 23.53 5.49 -3.68
C LEU A 88 23.73 6.57 -4.73
N LEU A 89 22.75 7.46 -4.92
CA LEU A 89 22.87 8.57 -5.85
C LEU A 89 24.03 9.51 -5.47
N LEU A 90 24.14 9.86 -4.19
CA LEU A 90 25.24 10.70 -3.67
C LEU A 90 26.62 10.06 -3.85
N MET A 91 26.72 8.73 -3.79
CA MET A 91 27.97 7.99 -4.06
C MET A 91 28.24 7.85 -5.57
N PHE A 92 27.19 7.66 -6.37
CA PHE A 92 27.31 7.39 -7.80
C PHE A 92 27.71 8.63 -8.61
N VAL A 93 27.16 9.81 -8.28
CA VAL A 93 27.48 11.08 -8.96
C VAL A 93 29.00 11.41 -8.97
N PRO A 94 29.73 11.42 -7.83
CA PRO A 94 31.16 11.70 -7.84
C PRO A 94 31.96 10.59 -8.51
N MET A 95 31.51 9.34 -8.43
CA MET A 95 32.12 8.21 -9.16
C MET A 95 32.04 8.42 -10.68
N LEU A 96 30.93 8.95 -11.19
CA LEU A 96 30.82 9.32 -12.60
C LEU A 96 31.70 10.53 -12.95
N ALA A 97 31.78 11.53 -12.08
CA ALA A 97 32.52 12.77 -12.33
C ALA A 97 34.05 12.57 -12.33
N GLN A 98 34.59 11.76 -11.42
CA GLN A 98 36.03 11.57 -11.24
C GLN A 98 36.53 10.25 -11.86
N GLY A 99 35.61 9.37 -12.27
CA GLY A 99 35.91 8.05 -12.80
C GLY A 99 36.16 6.99 -11.73
N VAL A 100 35.90 5.73 -12.08
CA VAL A 100 36.07 4.56 -11.19
C VAL A 100 37.48 4.43 -10.59
N PRO A 101 38.59 4.73 -11.30
CA PRO A 101 39.94 4.59 -10.74
C PRO A 101 40.20 5.44 -9.49
N ALA A 102 39.53 6.59 -9.33
CA ALA A 102 39.67 7.44 -8.15
C ALA A 102 39.15 6.78 -6.87
N PHE A 103 38.21 5.84 -6.99
CA PHE A 103 37.55 5.17 -5.87
C PHE A 103 37.98 3.71 -5.70
N SER A 104 38.61 3.10 -6.72
CA SER A 104 39.02 1.69 -6.68
C SER A 104 40.06 1.37 -5.62
N ALA A 105 40.82 2.36 -5.15
CA ALA A 105 41.83 2.18 -4.10
C ALA A 105 41.24 2.14 -2.68
N ALA A 106 39.97 2.53 -2.49
CA ALA A 106 39.32 2.60 -1.19
C ALA A 106 38.36 1.39 -1.00
N PRO A 107 38.79 0.28 -0.39
CA PRO A 107 37.93 -0.90 -0.20
C PRO A 107 36.66 -0.59 0.60
N GLN A 108 36.73 0.36 1.53
CA GLN A 108 35.59 0.84 2.30
C GLN A 108 34.48 1.46 1.44
N PHE A 109 34.83 2.11 0.32
CA PHE A 109 33.84 2.69 -0.59
C PHE A 109 33.01 1.59 -1.25
N TRP A 110 33.67 0.53 -1.75
CA TRP A 110 32.99 -0.61 -2.37
C TRP A 110 32.15 -1.40 -1.39
N ALA A 111 32.66 -1.60 -0.17
CA ALA A 111 31.91 -2.26 0.89
C ALA A 111 30.59 -1.51 1.19
N LEU A 112 30.66 -0.19 1.38
CA LEU A 112 29.47 0.64 1.59
C LEU A 112 28.54 0.62 0.37
N TYR A 113 29.09 0.76 -0.84
CA TYR A 113 28.30 0.78 -2.08
C TYR A 113 27.52 -0.52 -2.30
N LEU A 114 28.18 -1.68 -2.16
CA LEU A 114 27.54 -2.99 -2.28
C LEU A 114 26.52 -3.22 -1.16
N MET A 115 26.83 -2.80 0.07
CA MET A 115 25.89 -2.90 1.18
C MET A 115 24.60 -2.10 0.91
N MET A 116 24.71 -0.86 0.42
CA MET A 116 23.56 -0.02 0.07
C MET A 116 22.73 -0.65 -1.07
N TRP A 117 23.38 -1.24 -2.09
CA TRP A 117 22.67 -1.98 -3.13
C TRP A 117 21.90 -3.19 -2.59
N CYS A 118 22.51 -3.96 -1.69
CA CYS A 118 21.88 -5.11 -1.06
C CYS A 118 20.68 -4.70 -0.18
N LEU A 119 20.84 -3.67 0.65
CA LEU A 119 19.77 -3.14 1.50
C LEU A 119 18.63 -2.55 0.66
N GLY A 120 18.95 -1.74 -0.35
CA GLY A 120 17.96 -1.19 -1.27
C GLY A 120 17.20 -2.28 -2.02
N GLY A 121 17.91 -3.30 -2.53
CA GLY A 121 17.29 -4.47 -3.17
C GLY A 121 16.38 -5.26 -2.22
N ALA A 122 16.80 -5.46 -0.98
CA ALA A 122 15.99 -6.11 0.05
C ALA A 122 14.73 -5.29 0.38
N SER A 123 14.87 -3.97 0.53
CA SER A 123 13.76 -3.04 0.80
C SER A 123 12.77 -2.98 -0.36
N ALA A 124 13.24 -2.92 -1.61
CA ALA A 124 12.40 -2.97 -2.81
C ALA A 124 11.65 -4.30 -2.94
N THR A 125 12.31 -5.42 -2.64
CA THR A 125 11.69 -6.74 -2.62
C THR A 125 10.63 -6.82 -1.52
N GLY A 126 10.94 -6.36 -0.31
CA GLY A 126 10.02 -6.28 0.82
C GLY A 126 8.77 -5.45 0.49
N LEU A 127 8.96 -4.25 -0.07
CA LEU A 127 7.86 -3.39 -0.51
C LEU A 127 6.97 -4.10 -1.55
N THR A 128 7.58 -4.71 -2.56
CA THR A 128 6.85 -5.44 -3.60
C THR A 128 6.03 -6.59 -3.01
N LEU A 129 6.59 -7.33 -2.04
CA LEU A 129 5.89 -8.41 -1.35
C LEU A 129 4.72 -7.90 -0.51
N VAL A 130 4.89 -6.80 0.24
CA VAL A 130 3.82 -6.19 1.04
C VAL A 130 2.68 -5.70 0.14
N LEU A 131 3.01 -5.09 -1.01
CA LEU A 131 2.01 -4.64 -1.98
C LEU A 131 1.26 -5.84 -2.61
N ARG A 132 1.98 -6.88 -3.03
CA ARG A 132 1.38 -8.09 -3.62
C ARG A 132 0.52 -8.88 -2.63
N ARG A 133 0.86 -8.87 -1.34
CA ARG A 133 0.14 -9.58 -0.28
C ARG A 133 -0.90 -8.74 0.45
N LYS A 134 -1.30 -7.58 -0.10
CA LYS A 134 -2.31 -6.68 0.48
C LYS A 134 -3.59 -7.43 0.90
N ARG A 135 -4.16 -8.24 0.00
CA ARG A 135 -5.40 -8.99 0.27
C ARG A 135 -5.26 -9.97 1.44
N GLN A 136 -4.13 -10.69 1.53
CA GLN A 136 -3.86 -11.63 2.61
C GLN A 136 -3.66 -10.92 3.96
N TRP A 137 -3.05 -9.73 3.97
CA TRP A 137 -2.93 -8.95 5.21
C TRP A 137 -4.29 -8.49 5.71
N GLN A 138 -5.15 -8.02 4.81
CA GLN A 138 -6.49 -7.55 5.15
C GLN A 138 -7.41 -8.67 5.65
N SER A 139 -7.14 -9.93 5.32
CA SER A 139 -7.91 -11.07 5.83
C SER A 139 -7.49 -11.55 7.23
N HIS A 140 -6.42 -10.99 7.82
CA HIS A 140 -6.01 -11.35 9.17
C HIS A 140 -6.78 -10.58 10.26
N PRO A 141 -6.94 -11.14 11.48
CA PRO A 141 -7.48 -10.41 12.62
C PRO A 141 -6.65 -9.14 12.92
N VAL A 142 -7.31 -8.06 13.33
CA VAL A 142 -6.69 -6.74 13.58
C VAL A 142 -5.47 -6.80 14.52
N LYS A 143 -5.53 -7.64 15.57
CA LYS A 143 -4.40 -7.85 16.50
C LYS A 143 -3.16 -8.38 15.78
N LYS A 144 -3.35 -9.34 14.86
CA LYS A 144 -2.27 -9.93 14.06
C LYS A 144 -1.75 -8.95 13.02
N GLN A 145 -2.62 -8.17 12.38
CA GLN A 145 -2.23 -7.11 11.45
C GLN A 145 -1.32 -6.08 12.13
N ARG A 146 -1.71 -5.58 13.32
CA ARG A 146 -0.91 -4.64 14.12
C ARG A 146 0.45 -5.20 14.48
N ARG A 147 0.50 -6.46 14.95
CA ARG A 147 1.77 -7.12 15.30
C ARG A 147 2.70 -7.24 14.09
N LEU A 148 2.17 -7.67 12.94
CA LEU A 148 2.94 -7.77 11.69
C LEU A 148 3.46 -6.41 11.22
N GLY A 149 2.62 -5.37 11.24
CA GLY A 149 3.03 -4.01 10.87
C GLY A 149 4.18 -3.50 11.75
N TRP A 150 4.07 -3.66 13.07
CA TRP A 150 5.15 -3.29 14.00
C TRP A 150 6.42 -4.12 13.82
N MET A 151 6.29 -5.43 13.61
CA MET A 151 7.44 -6.29 13.35
C MET A 151 8.20 -5.87 12.08
N VAL A 152 7.48 -5.54 11.01
CA VAL A 152 8.10 -5.05 9.76
C VAL A 152 8.78 -3.71 10.01
N PHE A 153 8.08 -2.74 10.63
CA PHE A 153 8.62 -1.42 10.89
C PHE A 153 9.91 -1.47 11.74
N LEU A 154 9.86 -2.17 12.87
CA LEU A 154 11.01 -2.32 13.77
C LEU A 154 12.12 -3.15 13.14
N GLY A 155 11.79 -4.22 12.43
CA GLY A 155 12.77 -5.09 11.77
C GLY A 155 13.55 -4.36 10.68
N VAL A 156 12.86 -3.58 9.83
CA VAL A 156 13.51 -2.76 8.79
C VAL A 156 14.39 -1.70 9.42
N GLY A 157 13.87 -0.93 10.39
CA GLY A 157 14.64 0.13 11.05
C GLY A 157 15.87 -0.39 11.78
N PHE A 158 15.72 -1.47 12.56
CA PHE A 158 16.82 -2.07 13.30
C PHE A 158 17.88 -2.68 12.38
N GLY A 159 17.45 -3.36 11.30
CA GLY A 159 18.37 -3.90 10.30
C GLY A 159 19.26 -2.83 9.66
N HIS A 160 18.67 -1.70 9.24
CA HIS A 160 19.43 -0.59 8.65
C HIS A 160 20.34 0.07 9.69
N ALA A 161 19.87 0.29 10.92
CA ALA A 161 20.68 0.88 11.99
C ALA A 161 21.92 0.02 12.32
N LEU A 162 21.76 -1.30 12.36
CA LEU A 162 22.89 -2.22 12.59
C LEU A 162 23.90 -2.20 11.43
N CYS A 163 23.43 -2.24 10.19
CA CYS A 163 24.31 -2.18 9.01
C CYS A 163 25.04 -0.84 8.90
N ALA A 164 24.36 0.27 9.19
CA ALA A 164 25.01 1.58 9.23
C ALA A 164 26.06 1.65 10.35
N GLY A 165 25.70 1.17 11.55
CA GLY A 165 26.61 1.15 12.71
C GLY A 165 27.85 0.30 12.48
N SER A 166 27.73 -0.87 11.83
CA SER A 166 28.87 -1.73 11.52
C SER A 166 29.83 -1.10 10.52
N VAL A 167 29.32 -0.39 9.50
CA VAL A 167 30.19 0.32 8.55
C VAL A 167 30.88 1.50 9.21
N VAL A 168 30.19 2.28 10.04
CA VAL A 168 30.84 3.36 10.80
C VAL A 168 31.94 2.82 11.71
N ALA A 169 31.69 1.70 12.40
CA ALA A 169 32.71 1.06 13.23
C ALA A 169 33.93 0.60 12.41
N LEU A 170 33.71 0.03 11.22
CA LEU A 170 34.79 -0.39 10.31
C LEU A 170 35.56 0.78 9.70
N LEU A 171 34.95 1.97 9.57
CA LEU A 171 35.64 3.16 9.06
C LEU A 171 36.52 3.85 10.10
N VAL A 172 36.27 3.61 11.38
CA VAL A 172 36.99 4.23 12.50
C VAL A 172 38.18 3.38 12.97
N LEU A 173 38.16 2.07 12.70
CA LEU A 173 39.23 1.13 13.02
C LEU A 173 40.27 1.04 11.90
#